data_AF-A0A7C9EAS2-F1
#
_entry.id   AF-A0A7C9EAS2-F1
#
_cell.length_a   1.000
_cell.length_b   1.000
_cell.length_c   1.000
_cell.angle_alpha   90.00
_cell.angle_beta   90.00
_cell.angle_gamma   90.00
#
_symmetry.space_group_name_H-M   'P 1'
#
loop_
_entity.id
_entity.type
_entity.pdbx_description
1 polymer ?
#
loop_
_entity_poly.entity_id
_entity_poly.type
_entity_poly.pdbx_seq_one_letter_code
_entity_poly.pdbx_strand_id
1 'polypeptide(L)'
;MSTLESLDSFLLGASRACLSPIAVFIQIQGCVICLVLALGWAFAAYVRNREIKRMEEEMRHGNSFAFLCHDINELEHSNQLKLPRVTVVMPLKGFGEHNLHNWRTQITSLYGGPIEFLFVVESTEDPAYHAVSSLIKDFQDDIDAKIVVAGYSTTCSQKIHNQLVGAENMHKDSKYILFLDDDVRLHPGTIGALTAEMEKRPEIFIQTGYPLDLPSGSLGSYCIYEYHMPCSMGFATGGKTFFLWGGCMMMHADDFRYDNYGVVSGLRDGGYSDDMTLAAIAGDHKKTYHISTSCCVPSSSCKRS
;
A
#
# COMPACT_ATOMS: atom_id res chain seq x y z
N MET A 1 -16.47 -49.28 37.26
CA MET A 1 -17.83 -48.72 37.42
C MET A 1 -17.80 -47.29 37.98
N SER A 2 -17.09 -47.00 39.09
CA SER A 2 -17.11 -45.65 39.69
C SER A 2 -16.51 -44.51 38.84
N THR A 3 -15.58 -44.80 37.94
CA THR A 3 -15.00 -43.80 37.02
C THR A 3 -15.98 -43.36 35.93
N LEU A 4 -16.87 -44.26 35.50
CA LEU A 4 -17.91 -43.96 34.51
C LEU A 4 -19.01 -43.08 35.13
N GLU A 5 -19.44 -43.41 36.35
CA GLU A 5 -20.48 -42.66 37.09
C GLU A 5 -20.04 -41.23 37.45
N SER A 6 -18.76 -41.04 37.78
CA SER A 6 -18.18 -39.71 38.02
C SER A 6 -18.18 -38.86 36.75
N LEU A 7 -17.84 -39.47 35.61
CA LEU A 7 -17.82 -38.80 34.31
C LEU A 7 -19.24 -38.45 33.84
N ASP A 8 -20.21 -39.35 34.04
CA ASP A 8 -21.62 -39.12 33.75
C ASP A 8 -22.19 -37.98 34.61
N SER A 9 -21.89 -37.94 35.91
CA SER A 9 -22.31 -36.86 36.81
C SER A 9 -21.72 -35.51 36.40
N PHE A 10 -20.44 -35.49 36.01
CA PHE A 10 -19.78 -34.30 35.48
C PHE A 10 -20.44 -33.83 34.18
N LEU A 11 -20.71 -34.73 33.23
CA LEU A 11 -21.38 -34.41 31.97
C LEU A 11 -22.80 -33.89 32.20
N LEU A 12 -23.53 -34.44 33.17
CA LEU A 12 -24.88 -33.98 33.54
C LEU A 12 -24.85 -32.58 34.18
N GLY A 13 -23.85 -32.32 35.03
CA GLY A 13 -23.60 -30.99 35.60
C GLY A 13 -23.21 -29.95 34.55
N ALA A 14 -22.30 -30.31 33.64
CA ALA A 14 -21.90 -29.48 32.51
C ALA A 14 -23.07 -29.20 31.56
N SER A 15 -23.89 -30.23 31.26
CA SER A 15 -25.10 -30.08 30.45
C SER A 15 -26.10 -29.11 31.06
N ARG A 16 -26.36 -29.21 32.38
CA ARG A 16 -27.23 -28.26 33.09
C ARG A 16 -26.66 -26.84 33.09
N ALA A 17 -25.34 -26.69 33.24
CA ALA A 17 -24.68 -25.38 33.16
C ALA A 17 -24.81 -24.75 31.76
N CYS A 18 -24.59 -25.54 30.70
CA CYS A 18 -24.75 -25.12 29.30
C CYS A 18 -26.20 -24.81 28.91
N LEU A 19 -27.18 -25.41 29.59
CA LEU A 19 -28.61 -25.15 29.42
C LEU A 19 -29.16 -24.05 30.35
N SER A 20 -28.31 -23.43 31.17
CA SER A 20 -28.73 -22.31 32.01
C SER A 20 -29.18 -21.13 31.13
N PRO A 21 -30.17 -20.32 31.55
CA PRO A 21 -30.63 -19.18 30.76
C PRO A 21 -29.51 -18.20 30.36
N ILE A 22 -28.50 -18.04 31.23
CA ILE A 22 -27.31 -17.21 30.97
C ILE A 22 -26.43 -17.83 29.88
N ALA A 23 -26.14 -19.14 29.96
CA ALA A 23 -25.34 -19.82 28.95
C ALA A 23 -26.05 -19.83 27.57
N VAL A 24 -27.35 -20.08 27.55
CA VAL A 24 -28.17 -20.00 26.33
C VAL A 24 -28.16 -18.59 25.75
N PHE A 25 -28.26 -17.55 26.59
CA PHE A 25 -28.14 -16.16 26.13
C PHE A 25 -26.78 -15.89 25.47
N ILE A 26 -25.68 -16.29 26.11
CA ILE A 26 -24.32 -16.14 25.53
C ILE A 26 -24.18 -16.92 24.21
N GLN A 27 -24.70 -18.16 24.15
CA GLN A 27 -24.69 -18.97 22.93
C GLN A 27 -25.46 -18.30 21.79
N ILE A 28 -26.66 -17.76 22.06
CA ILE A 28 -27.45 -17.03 21.06
C ILE A 28 -26.67 -15.81 20.54
N GLN A 29 -26.04 -15.03 21.41
CA GLN A 29 -25.19 -13.90 20.98
C GLN A 29 -24.04 -14.39 20.09
N GLY A 30 -23.37 -15.48 20.47
CA GLY A 30 -22.32 -16.11 19.65
C GLY A 30 -22.83 -16.57 18.28
N CYS A 31 -24.00 -17.22 18.24
CA CYS A 31 -24.63 -17.63 16.98
C CYS A 31 -24.97 -16.43 16.10
N VAL A 32 -25.50 -15.34 16.67
CA VAL A 32 -25.81 -14.12 15.91
C VAL A 32 -24.53 -13.52 15.31
N ILE A 33 -23.44 -13.41 16.08
CA ILE A 33 -22.15 -12.92 15.57
C ILE A 33 -21.64 -13.80 14.42
N CYS A 34 -21.64 -15.12 14.61
CA CYS A 34 -21.20 -16.07 13.58
C CYS A 34 -22.06 -15.97 12.30
N LEU A 35 -23.38 -15.82 12.44
CA LEU A 35 -24.29 -15.65 11.31
C LEU A 35 -24.03 -14.35 10.55
N VAL A 36 -23.82 -13.23 11.26
CA VAL A 36 -23.48 -11.94 10.65
C VAL A 36 -22.17 -12.03 9.87
N LEU A 37 -21.13 -12.64 10.46
CA LEU A 37 -19.86 -12.85 9.79
C LEU A 37 -20.00 -13.75 8.56
N ALA A 38 -20.73 -14.87 8.67
CA ALA A 38 -20.96 -15.79 7.56
C ALA A 38 -21.73 -15.12 6.40
N LEU A 39 -22.74 -14.31 6.71
CA LEU A 39 -23.47 -13.52 5.72
C LEU A 39 -22.56 -12.48 5.03
N GLY A 40 -21.71 -11.80 5.80
CA GLY A 40 -20.71 -10.87 5.27
C GLY A 40 -19.72 -11.56 4.31
N TRP A 41 -19.22 -12.74 4.70
CA TRP A 41 -18.35 -13.56 3.85
C TRP A 41 -19.05 -14.04 2.58
N ALA A 42 -20.31 -14.46 2.67
CA ALA A 42 -21.10 -14.86 1.51
C ALA A 42 -21.32 -13.70 0.53
N PHE A 43 -21.63 -12.50 1.05
CA PHE A 43 -21.77 -11.30 0.21
C PHE A 43 -20.45 -10.90 -0.43
N ALA A 44 -19.34 -10.89 0.33
CA ALA A 44 -18.01 -10.62 -0.21
C ALA A 44 -17.61 -11.62 -1.30
N ALA A 45 -17.88 -12.93 -1.09
CA ALA A 45 -17.65 -13.97 -2.09
C ALA A 45 -18.53 -13.78 -3.34
N TYR A 46 -19.79 -13.38 -3.18
CA TYR A 46 -20.69 -13.07 -4.28
C TYR A 46 -20.16 -11.90 -5.13
N VAL A 47 -19.76 -10.79 -4.49
CA VAL A 47 -19.19 -9.62 -5.17
C VAL A 47 -17.89 -10.00 -5.88
N ARG A 48 -16.98 -10.70 -5.20
CA ARG A 48 -15.72 -11.18 -5.81
C ARG A 48 -15.98 -12.05 -7.04
N ASN A 49 -16.88 -13.03 -6.93
CA ASN A 49 -17.19 -13.92 -8.05
C ASN A 49 -17.85 -13.17 -9.22
N ARG A 50 -18.65 -12.13 -8.93
CA ARG A 50 -19.22 -11.27 -9.95
C ARG A 50 -18.14 -10.48 -10.70
N GLU A 51 -17.19 -9.87 -9.99
CA GLU A 51 -16.09 -9.13 -10.63
C GLU A 51 -15.16 -10.05 -11.42
N ILE A 52 -14.83 -11.25 -10.90
CA ILE A 52 -14.02 -12.23 -11.64
C ILE A 52 -14.71 -12.63 -12.95
N LYS A 53 -16.01 -12.97 -12.91
CA LYS A 53 -16.77 -13.32 -14.11
C LYS A 53 -16.80 -12.17 -15.12
N ARG A 54 -17.00 -10.95 -14.63
CA ARG A 54 -16.98 -9.75 -15.47
C ARG A 54 -15.62 -9.57 -16.14
N MET A 55 -14.52 -9.71 -15.40
CA MET A 55 -13.17 -9.64 -15.97
C MET A 55 -12.94 -10.73 -17.03
N GLU A 56 -13.37 -11.97 -16.77
CA GLU A 56 -13.27 -13.07 -17.73
C GLU A 56 -14.09 -12.80 -19.00
N GLU A 57 -15.30 -12.22 -18.86
CA GLU A 57 -16.14 -11.81 -19.98
C GLU A 57 -15.49 -10.70 -20.80
N GLU A 58 -14.96 -9.65 -20.17
CA GLU A 58 -14.24 -8.57 -20.86
C GLU A 58 -13.01 -9.09 -21.61
N MET A 59 -12.23 -10.00 -21.00
CA MET A 59 -11.10 -10.64 -21.66
C MET A 59 -11.53 -11.44 -22.89
N ARG A 60 -12.69 -12.12 -22.85
CA ARG A 60 -13.26 -12.83 -24.02
C ARG A 60 -13.72 -11.88 -25.12
N HIS A 61 -14.15 -10.67 -24.78
CA HIS A 61 -14.53 -9.63 -25.73
C HIS A 61 -13.34 -8.83 -26.29
N GLY A 62 -12.10 -9.19 -25.91
CA GLY A 62 -10.87 -8.62 -26.47
C GLY A 62 -10.14 -7.65 -25.55
N ASN A 63 -10.63 -7.38 -24.34
CA ASN A 63 -9.91 -6.56 -23.36
C ASN A 63 -8.90 -7.40 -22.56
N SER A 64 -7.68 -7.55 -23.08
CA SER A 64 -6.59 -8.26 -22.37
C SER A 64 -6.16 -7.57 -21.06
N PHE A 65 -6.58 -6.33 -20.82
CA PHE A 65 -6.26 -5.52 -19.64
C PHE A 65 -7.45 -5.35 -18.69
N ALA A 66 -8.43 -6.27 -18.71
CA ALA A 66 -9.60 -6.22 -17.83
C ALA A 66 -9.26 -6.17 -16.32
N PHE A 67 -8.05 -6.61 -15.94
CA PHE A 67 -7.52 -6.51 -14.56
C PHE A 67 -7.05 -5.10 -14.17
N LEU A 68 -6.86 -4.22 -15.16
CA LEU A 68 -6.40 -2.84 -15.00
C LEU A 68 -7.56 -1.86 -15.16
N CYS A 69 -8.32 -1.98 -16.24
CA CYS A 69 -9.43 -1.10 -16.58
C CYS A 69 -10.58 -1.89 -17.20
N HIS A 70 -11.81 -1.47 -16.91
CA HIS A 70 -12.99 -2.12 -17.47
C HIS A 70 -13.18 -1.78 -18.94
N ASP A 71 -12.97 -0.51 -19.30
CA ASP A 71 -13.02 -0.04 -20.68
C ASP A 71 -11.59 0.06 -21.23
N ILE A 72 -11.28 -0.73 -22.25
CA ILE A 72 -9.96 -0.71 -22.91
C ILE A 72 -9.69 0.64 -23.61
N ASN A 73 -10.73 1.39 -23.96
CA ASN A 73 -10.58 2.69 -24.60
C ASN A 73 -9.97 3.74 -23.65
N GLU A 74 -9.99 3.51 -22.33
CA GLU A 74 -9.27 4.33 -21.38
C GLU A 74 -7.76 4.31 -21.66
N LEU A 75 -7.22 3.22 -22.20
CA LEU A 75 -5.81 3.06 -22.57
C LEU A 75 -5.46 3.69 -23.92
N GLU A 76 -6.43 4.26 -24.64
CA GLU A 76 -6.13 4.99 -25.88
C GLU A 76 -5.18 6.16 -25.64
N HIS A 77 -4.29 6.40 -26.58
CA HIS A 77 -3.31 7.48 -26.53
C HIS A 77 -3.95 8.86 -26.24
N SER A 78 -5.12 9.13 -26.80
CA SER A 78 -5.86 10.39 -26.61
C SER A 78 -6.26 10.65 -25.16
N ASN A 79 -6.50 9.59 -24.38
CA ASN A 79 -6.82 9.64 -22.96
C ASN A 79 -5.55 9.67 -22.12
N GLN A 80 -4.57 8.83 -22.46
CA GLN A 80 -3.30 8.76 -21.74
C GLN A 80 -2.50 10.08 -21.80
N LEU A 81 -2.58 10.83 -22.91
CA LEU A 81 -1.97 12.17 -23.02
C LEU A 81 -2.51 13.21 -22.03
N LYS A 82 -3.73 13.03 -21.51
CA LYS A 82 -4.34 13.94 -20.54
C LYS A 82 -3.90 13.64 -19.12
N LEU A 83 -3.25 12.50 -18.90
CA LEU A 83 -2.82 12.08 -17.59
C LEU A 83 -1.66 12.94 -17.09
N PRO A 84 -1.64 13.30 -15.80
CA PRO A 84 -0.61 14.17 -15.25
C PRO A 84 0.74 13.47 -15.16
N ARG A 85 1.81 14.26 -15.12
CA ARG A 85 3.15 13.72 -14.84
C ARG A 85 3.28 13.31 -13.38
N VAL A 86 3.88 12.15 -13.14
CA VAL A 86 4.20 11.62 -11.82
C VAL A 86 5.70 11.43 -11.68
N THR A 87 6.30 11.99 -10.62
CA THR A 87 7.67 11.64 -10.22
C THR A 87 7.61 10.55 -9.16
N VAL A 88 8.31 9.45 -9.38
CA VAL A 88 8.45 8.38 -8.41
C VAL A 88 9.80 8.49 -7.73
N VAL A 89 9.84 8.62 -6.41
CA VAL A 89 11.06 8.69 -5.61
C VAL A 89 11.20 7.43 -4.77
N MET A 90 12.29 6.71 -4.99
CA MET A 90 12.63 5.47 -4.28
C MET A 90 13.89 5.71 -3.44
N PRO A 91 13.76 6.02 -2.14
CA PRO A 91 14.90 6.04 -1.22
C PRO A 91 15.42 4.61 -1.03
N LEU A 92 16.69 4.37 -1.37
CA LEU A 92 17.30 3.05 -1.31
C LEU A 92 18.37 2.97 -0.24
N LYS A 93 18.55 1.76 0.33
CA LYS A 93 19.66 1.45 1.22
C LYS A 93 20.08 -0.02 1.13
N GLY A 94 21.33 -0.27 0.76
CA GLY A 94 21.85 -1.62 0.65
C GLY A 94 21.24 -2.43 -0.49
N PHE A 95 21.55 -3.73 -0.52
CA PHE A 95 21.05 -4.62 -1.58
C PHE A 95 20.70 -5.99 -1.00
N GLY A 96 19.39 -6.29 -0.95
CA GLY A 96 18.84 -7.57 -0.51
C GLY A 96 18.51 -8.52 -1.66
N GLU A 97 18.25 -9.79 -1.31
CA GLU A 97 17.96 -10.88 -2.28
C GLU A 97 16.75 -10.58 -3.19
N HIS A 98 15.77 -9.81 -2.70
CA HIS A 98 14.52 -9.53 -3.43
C HIS A 98 14.46 -8.13 -4.06
N ASN A 99 15.44 -7.26 -3.79
CA ASN A 99 15.40 -5.86 -4.19
C ASN A 99 15.27 -5.70 -5.71
N LEU A 100 16.11 -6.40 -6.49
CA LEU A 100 16.06 -6.30 -7.96
C LEU A 100 14.69 -6.68 -8.54
N HIS A 101 14.06 -7.71 -7.97
CA HIS A 101 12.73 -8.13 -8.40
C HIS A 101 11.67 -7.09 -8.04
N ASN A 102 11.71 -6.57 -6.81
CA ASN A 102 10.80 -5.53 -6.36
C ASN A 102 10.93 -4.26 -7.23
N TRP A 103 12.15 -3.77 -7.44
CA TRP A 103 12.42 -2.59 -8.26
C TRP A 103 11.97 -2.78 -9.71
N ARG A 104 12.13 -3.98 -10.28
CA ARG A 104 11.55 -4.31 -11.59
C ARG A 104 10.04 -4.14 -11.61
N THR A 105 9.32 -4.65 -10.60
CA THR A 105 7.85 -4.45 -10.54
C THR A 105 7.46 -2.98 -10.37
N GLN A 106 8.29 -2.18 -9.72
CA GLN A 106 8.04 -0.75 -9.48
C GLN A 106 8.20 0.08 -10.76
N ILE A 107 9.20 -0.22 -11.59
CA ILE A 107 9.46 0.51 -12.84
C ILE A 107 8.58 0.05 -14.01
N THR A 108 8.08 -1.19 -14.00
CA THR A 108 7.20 -1.73 -15.06
C THR A 108 5.73 -1.38 -14.83
N SER A 109 5.42 -0.09 -14.70
CA SER A 109 4.03 0.38 -14.57
C SER A 109 3.31 0.40 -15.93
N LEU A 110 1.98 0.18 -15.91
CA LEU A 110 1.09 0.35 -17.06
C LEU A 110 0.37 1.71 -17.06
N TYR A 111 0.84 2.66 -16.27
CA TYR A 111 0.35 4.05 -16.34
C TYR A 111 0.88 4.71 -17.62
N GLY A 112 -0.01 5.17 -18.50
CA GLY A 112 0.39 5.76 -19.79
C GLY A 112 0.60 7.27 -19.77
N GLY A 113 0.46 7.93 -18.62
CA GLY A 113 0.94 9.30 -18.45
C GLY A 113 2.47 9.35 -18.31
N PRO A 114 3.08 10.54 -18.40
CA PRO A 114 4.53 10.67 -18.24
C PRO A 114 4.98 10.34 -16.81
N ILE A 115 5.99 9.47 -16.68
CA ILE A 115 6.57 9.05 -15.40
C ILE A 115 8.08 9.26 -15.47
N GLU A 116 8.67 9.70 -14.36
CA GLU A 116 10.10 9.57 -14.12
C GLU A 116 10.36 8.82 -12.81
N PHE A 117 11.46 8.08 -12.75
CA PHE A 117 11.89 7.31 -11.59
C PHE A 117 13.22 7.84 -11.04
N LEU A 118 13.21 8.29 -9.79
CA LEU A 118 14.36 8.79 -9.06
C LEU A 118 14.77 7.76 -8.01
N PHE A 119 15.86 7.05 -8.27
CA PHE A 119 16.46 6.16 -7.29
C PHE A 119 17.46 6.95 -6.46
N VAL A 120 17.20 7.08 -5.15
CA VAL A 120 17.99 7.97 -4.29
C VAL A 120 18.81 7.16 -3.29
N VAL A 121 20.13 7.26 -3.39
CA VAL A 121 21.08 6.61 -2.47
C VAL A 121 21.85 7.67 -1.67
N GLU A 122 22.38 7.29 -0.51
CA GLU A 122 23.22 8.20 0.27
C GLU A 122 24.59 8.45 -0.39
N SER A 123 25.17 7.44 -1.05
CA SER A 123 26.51 7.49 -1.64
C SER A 123 26.70 6.48 -2.77
N THR A 124 27.74 6.68 -3.58
CA THR A 124 28.15 5.75 -4.66
C THR A 124 28.67 4.41 -4.15
N GLU A 125 29.09 4.35 -2.89
CA GLU A 125 29.55 3.13 -2.23
C GLU A 125 28.39 2.26 -1.70
N ASP A 126 27.15 2.78 -1.72
CA ASP A 126 26.01 1.99 -1.32
C ASP A 126 25.81 0.81 -2.30
N PRO A 127 25.67 -0.44 -1.81
CA PRO A 127 25.45 -1.59 -2.68
C PRO A 127 24.26 -1.45 -3.66
N ALA A 128 23.25 -0.65 -3.30
CA ALA A 128 22.13 -0.33 -4.17
C ALA A 128 22.55 0.37 -5.47
N TYR A 129 23.58 1.24 -5.42
CA TYR A 129 23.98 2.10 -6.53
C TYR A 129 24.32 1.29 -7.78
N HIS A 130 25.16 0.26 -7.63
CA HIS A 130 25.59 -0.58 -8.76
C HIS A 130 24.46 -1.46 -9.30
N ALA A 131 23.62 -2.00 -8.42
CA ALA A 131 22.48 -2.83 -8.80
C ALA A 131 21.45 -2.02 -9.60
N VAL A 132 21.11 -0.81 -9.14
CA VAL A 132 20.20 0.09 -9.85
C VAL A 132 20.82 0.62 -11.13
N SER A 133 22.11 0.92 -11.16
CA SER A 133 22.80 1.35 -12.39
C SER A 133 22.66 0.29 -13.49
N SER A 134 22.75 -0.98 -13.11
CA SER A 134 22.57 -2.11 -14.02
C SER A 134 21.10 -2.22 -14.46
N LEU A 135 20.16 -2.07 -13.51
CA LEU A 135 18.73 -2.10 -13.80
C LEU A 135 18.31 -0.99 -14.77
N ILE A 136 18.74 0.26 -14.55
CA ILE A 136 18.41 1.38 -15.45
C ILE A 136 18.99 1.12 -16.84
N LYS A 137 20.20 0.57 -16.94
CA LYS A 137 20.80 0.22 -18.24
C LYS A 137 19.98 -0.83 -18.99
N ASP A 138 19.42 -1.82 -18.29
CA ASP A 138 18.57 -2.85 -18.90
C ASP A 138 17.25 -2.28 -19.49
N PHE A 139 16.78 -1.12 -18.99
CA PHE A 139 15.51 -0.49 -19.37
C PHE A 139 15.66 0.93 -19.96
N GLN A 140 16.87 1.34 -20.32
CA GLN A 140 17.21 2.73 -20.67
C GLN A 140 16.37 3.30 -21.84
N ASP A 141 15.88 2.44 -22.72
CA ASP A 141 15.09 2.81 -23.90
C ASP A 141 13.57 2.83 -23.60
N ASP A 142 13.15 2.24 -22.48
CA ASP A 142 11.75 2.04 -22.10
C ASP A 142 11.29 2.97 -20.97
N ILE A 143 12.20 3.41 -20.09
CA ILE A 143 11.86 4.22 -18.90
C ILE A 143 12.73 5.47 -18.75
N ASP A 144 12.13 6.53 -18.22
CA ASP A 144 12.85 7.72 -17.73
C ASP A 144 13.27 7.49 -16.28
N ALA A 145 14.52 7.09 -16.06
CA ALA A 145 15.04 6.78 -14.74
C ALA A 145 16.45 7.32 -14.52
N LYS A 146 16.72 7.84 -13.33
CA LYS A 146 18.05 8.33 -12.92
C LYS A 146 18.35 8.02 -11.46
N ILE A 147 19.65 7.96 -11.15
CA ILE A 147 20.15 7.82 -9.78
C ILE A 147 20.50 9.20 -9.25
N VAL A 148 20.09 9.50 -8.03
CA VAL A 148 20.43 10.71 -7.29
C VAL A 148 21.23 10.32 -6.06
N VAL A 149 22.39 10.95 -5.85
CA VAL A 149 23.21 10.76 -4.65
C VAL A 149 22.90 11.88 -3.68
N ALA A 150 22.22 11.56 -2.59
CA ALA A 150 21.71 12.53 -1.62
C ALA A 150 22.73 12.98 -0.57
N GLY A 151 23.82 12.23 -0.39
CA GLY A 151 24.72 12.42 0.74
C GLY A 151 24.11 11.93 2.06
N TYR A 152 24.83 12.20 3.15
CA TYR A 152 24.43 11.76 4.49
C TYR A 152 23.47 12.75 5.15
N SER A 153 22.44 12.21 5.80
CA SER A 153 21.54 13.02 6.62
C SER A 153 22.24 13.59 7.85
N THR A 154 21.76 14.75 8.32
CA THR A 154 22.24 15.41 9.55
C THR A 154 21.13 15.68 10.57
N THR A 155 19.90 15.92 10.13
CA THR A 155 18.77 16.35 10.99
C THR A 155 17.59 15.39 11.03
N CYS A 156 17.46 14.49 10.06
CA CYS A 156 16.36 13.52 9.94
C CYS A 156 16.90 12.09 9.68
N SER A 157 16.01 11.10 9.50
CA SER A 157 16.48 9.77 9.06
C SER A 157 17.06 9.81 7.64
N GLN A 158 17.95 8.87 7.32
CA GLN A 158 18.53 8.79 5.97
C GLN A 158 17.46 8.56 4.89
N LYS A 159 16.40 7.81 5.22
CA LYS A 159 15.24 7.62 4.32
C LYS A 159 14.57 8.95 3.99
N ILE A 160 14.24 9.75 5.01
CA ILE A 160 13.59 11.06 4.82
C ILE A 160 14.52 12.00 4.04
N HIS A 161 15.81 12.05 4.38
CA HIS A 161 16.78 12.86 3.65
C HIS A 161 16.81 12.49 2.16
N ASN A 162 16.87 11.20 1.83
CA ASN A 162 16.80 10.72 0.45
C ASN A 162 15.47 11.09 -0.23
N GLN A 163 14.34 10.99 0.47
CA GLN A 163 13.03 11.42 -0.06
C GLN A 163 13.02 12.92 -0.40
N LEU A 164 13.54 13.76 0.50
CA LEU A 164 13.59 15.22 0.31
C LEU A 164 14.50 15.60 -0.85
N VAL A 165 15.71 15.03 -0.94
CA VAL A 165 16.61 15.28 -2.08
C VAL A 165 16.00 14.75 -3.39
N GLY A 166 15.29 13.63 -3.35
CA GLY A 166 14.51 13.14 -4.49
C GLY A 166 13.44 14.14 -4.92
N ALA A 167 12.69 14.70 -3.97
CA ALA A 167 11.69 15.73 -4.24
C ALA A 167 12.31 17.01 -4.84
N GLU A 168 13.48 17.45 -4.36
CA GLU A 168 14.21 18.60 -4.93
C GLU A 168 14.63 18.36 -6.39
N ASN A 169 14.89 17.10 -6.76
CA ASN A 169 15.33 16.70 -8.11
C ASN A 169 14.18 16.27 -9.04
N MET A 170 12.93 16.42 -8.59
CA MET A 170 11.74 16.09 -9.38
C MET A 170 11.64 16.98 -10.63
N HIS A 171 11.05 16.43 -11.68
CA HIS A 171 10.72 17.15 -12.88
C HIS A 171 9.79 18.33 -12.56
N LYS A 172 10.08 19.48 -13.14
CA LYS A 172 9.34 20.74 -12.92
C LYS A 172 7.85 20.66 -13.25
N ASP A 173 7.49 19.80 -14.20
CA ASP A 173 6.10 19.63 -14.68
C ASP A 173 5.36 18.50 -13.96
N SER A 174 5.97 17.83 -12.97
CA SER A 174 5.29 16.80 -12.19
C SER A 174 4.15 17.40 -11.39
N LYS A 175 2.95 16.84 -11.52
CA LYS A 175 1.79 17.25 -10.70
C LYS A 175 1.78 16.52 -9.37
N TYR A 176 2.19 15.25 -9.39
CA TYR A 176 2.25 14.39 -8.22
C TYR A 176 3.65 13.83 -8.01
N ILE A 177 3.97 13.58 -6.74
CA ILE A 177 5.15 12.85 -6.30
C ILE A 177 4.69 11.60 -5.55
N LEU A 178 5.33 10.46 -5.86
CA LEU A 178 5.05 9.17 -5.26
C LEU A 178 6.31 8.65 -4.57
N PHE A 179 6.29 8.51 -3.25
CA PHE A 179 7.35 7.82 -2.50
C PHE A 179 7.04 6.33 -2.39
N LEU A 180 8.03 5.50 -2.72
CA LEU A 180 7.95 4.04 -2.63
C LEU A 180 9.11 3.51 -1.80
N ASP A 181 8.80 2.59 -0.88
CA ASP A 181 9.84 1.82 -0.19
C ASP A 181 10.50 0.82 -1.17
N ASP A 182 11.74 0.43 -0.88
CA ASP A 182 12.52 -0.44 -1.77
C ASP A 182 12.14 -1.93 -1.65
N ASP A 183 11.35 -2.29 -0.64
CA ASP A 183 10.95 -3.66 -0.30
C ASP A 183 9.52 -4.04 -0.76
N VAL A 184 8.82 -3.16 -1.46
CA VAL A 184 7.43 -3.40 -1.89
C VAL A 184 7.30 -3.87 -3.34
N ARG A 185 6.33 -4.74 -3.62
CA ARG A 185 5.99 -5.18 -4.99
C ARG A 185 4.75 -4.48 -5.50
N LEU A 186 4.87 -3.74 -6.59
CA LEU A 186 3.73 -3.01 -7.13
C LEU A 186 2.98 -3.82 -8.19
N HIS A 187 1.65 -3.74 -8.12
CA HIS A 187 0.81 -4.10 -9.25
C HIS A 187 1.01 -3.07 -10.37
N PRO A 188 1.08 -3.45 -11.67
CA PRO A 188 1.41 -2.52 -12.75
C PRO A 188 0.44 -1.31 -12.85
N GLY A 189 -0.81 -1.49 -12.40
CA GLY A 189 -1.84 -0.45 -12.34
C GLY A 189 -1.79 0.49 -11.13
N THR A 190 -0.86 0.30 -10.19
CA THR A 190 -0.87 1.02 -8.90
C THR A 190 -0.78 2.53 -9.10
N ILE A 191 0.17 3.01 -9.91
CA ILE A 191 0.36 4.45 -10.16
C ILE A 191 -0.89 5.06 -10.81
N GLY A 192 -1.50 4.36 -11.77
CA GLY A 192 -2.73 4.82 -12.42
C GLY A 192 -3.91 4.89 -11.46
N ALA A 193 -4.09 3.87 -10.61
CA ALA A 193 -5.15 3.86 -9.60
C ALA A 193 -4.96 4.96 -8.53
N LEU A 194 -3.72 5.22 -8.12
CA LEU A 194 -3.41 6.34 -7.21
C LEU A 194 -3.75 7.67 -7.88
N THR A 195 -3.24 7.88 -9.08
CA THR A 195 -3.43 9.13 -9.82
C THR A 195 -4.90 9.41 -10.14
N ALA A 196 -5.67 8.40 -10.55
CA ALA A 196 -7.08 8.56 -10.88
C ALA A 196 -7.91 9.06 -9.69
N GLU A 197 -7.61 8.60 -8.47
CA GLU A 197 -8.30 9.05 -7.27
C GLU A 197 -7.82 10.44 -6.83
N MET A 198 -6.53 10.78 -6.96
CA MET A 198 -6.03 12.15 -6.77
C MET A 198 -6.71 13.14 -7.74
N GLU A 199 -6.89 12.77 -9.02
CA GLU A 199 -7.60 13.62 -10.00
C GLU A 199 -9.09 13.77 -9.67
N LYS A 200 -9.74 12.71 -9.18
CA LYS A 200 -11.14 12.72 -8.79
C LYS A 200 -11.40 13.55 -7.52
N ARG A 201 -10.42 13.58 -6.62
CA ARG A 201 -10.48 14.26 -5.33
C ARG A 201 -9.18 15.05 -5.06
N PRO A 202 -8.99 16.20 -5.72
CA PRO A 202 -7.78 17.01 -5.55
C PRO A 202 -7.54 17.51 -4.12
N GLU A 203 -8.57 17.48 -3.26
CA GLU A 203 -8.47 17.83 -1.85
C GLU A 203 -7.73 16.79 -0.98
N ILE A 204 -7.51 15.58 -1.52
CA ILE A 204 -6.70 14.56 -0.84
C ILE A 204 -5.29 15.11 -0.66
N PHE A 205 -4.83 15.10 0.59
CA PHE A 205 -3.50 15.57 0.92
C PHE A 205 -2.45 14.48 0.74
N ILE A 206 -2.76 13.27 1.21
CA ILE A 206 -1.90 12.10 1.05
C ILE A 206 -2.78 10.93 0.64
N GLN A 207 -2.40 10.30 -0.45
CA GLN A 207 -2.96 9.03 -0.88
C GLN A 207 -1.97 7.90 -0.67
N THR A 208 -2.35 6.86 0.07
CA THR A 208 -1.46 5.75 0.38
C THR A 208 -1.94 4.42 -0.20
N GLY A 209 -0.99 3.57 -0.59
CA GLY A 209 -1.21 2.15 -0.82
C GLY A 209 -0.90 1.35 0.45
N TYR A 210 -1.57 0.21 0.63
CA TYR A 210 -1.38 -0.62 1.82
C TYR A 210 -0.55 -1.86 1.51
N PRO A 211 0.56 -2.11 2.22
CA PRO A 211 1.26 -3.37 2.15
C PRO A 211 0.39 -4.48 2.77
N LEU A 212 -0.10 -5.40 1.94
CA LEU A 212 -0.81 -6.58 2.41
C LEU A 212 0.17 -7.74 2.55
N ASP A 213 0.49 -8.09 3.79
CA ASP A 213 1.29 -9.28 4.08
C ASP A 213 0.44 -10.53 3.94
N LEU A 214 0.78 -11.40 2.98
CA LEU A 214 0.12 -12.69 2.87
C LEU A 214 0.79 -13.68 3.84
N PRO A 215 0.08 -14.24 4.83
CA PRO A 215 0.70 -15.11 5.82
C PRO A 215 1.23 -16.38 5.16
N SER A 216 2.48 -16.74 5.48
CA SER A 216 3.16 -17.93 4.96
C SER A 216 2.69 -19.25 5.59
N GLY A 217 1.68 -19.19 6.46
CA GLY A 217 1.12 -20.34 7.18
C GLY A 217 1.72 -20.59 8.57
N SER A 218 2.73 -19.82 8.98
CA SER A 218 3.33 -19.90 10.32
C SER A 218 2.56 -19.03 11.33
N LEU A 219 2.56 -19.42 12.62
CA LEU A 219 1.94 -18.61 13.69
C LEU A 219 2.50 -17.18 13.71
N GLY A 220 3.82 -17.02 13.57
CA GLY A 220 4.47 -15.70 13.50
C GLY A 220 3.95 -14.85 12.34
N SER A 221 3.78 -15.43 11.15
CA SER A 221 3.22 -14.72 10.00
C SER A 221 1.75 -14.31 10.20
N TYR A 222 0.96 -15.11 10.91
CA TYR A 222 -0.42 -14.74 11.26
C TYR A 222 -0.45 -13.61 12.30
N CYS A 223 0.44 -13.62 13.29
CA CYS A 223 0.53 -12.53 14.26
C CYS A 223 0.90 -11.20 13.60
N ILE A 224 1.83 -11.21 12.62
CA ILE A 224 2.21 -10.02 11.86
C ILE A 224 1.03 -9.54 11.01
N TYR A 225 0.36 -10.45 10.31
CA TYR A 225 -0.84 -10.13 9.54
C TYR A 225 -1.91 -9.46 10.41
N GLU A 226 -2.25 -10.06 11.56
CA GLU A 226 -3.24 -9.52 12.50
C GLU A 226 -2.83 -8.15 13.04
N TYR A 227 -1.54 -7.93 13.31
CA TYR A 227 -1.01 -6.64 13.73
C TYR A 227 -1.20 -5.56 12.65
N HIS A 228 -1.07 -5.90 11.37
CA HIS A 228 -1.27 -4.95 10.27
C HIS A 228 -2.75 -4.75 9.90
N MET A 229 -3.65 -5.68 10.23
CA MET A 229 -5.09 -5.59 9.89
C MET A 229 -5.77 -4.25 10.24
N PRO A 230 -5.50 -3.57 11.37
CA PRO A 230 -6.04 -2.24 11.64
C PRO A 230 -5.73 -1.19 10.55
N CYS A 231 -4.57 -1.31 9.89
CA CYS A 231 -4.17 -0.42 8.81
C CYS A 231 -5.05 -0.60 7.55
N SER A 232 -5.70 -1.77 7.41
CA SER A 232 -6.64 -2.06 6.32
C SER A 232 -8.05 -1.48 6.54
N MET A 233 -8.34 -0.89 7.71
CA MET A 233 -9.66 -0.32 7.99
C MET A 233 -10.08 0.75 6.98
N GLY A 234 -9.14 1.50 6.40
CA GLY A 234 -9.43 2.51 5.38
C GLY A 234 -10.09 1.93 4.11
N PHE A 235 -9.88 0.65 3.80
CA PHE A 235 -10.58 -0.03 2.71
C PHE A 235 -12.07 -0.22 3.01
N ALA A 236 -12.42 -0.47 4.28
CA ALA A 236 -13.80 -0.69 4.71
C ALA A 236 -14.61 0.63 4.81
N THR A 237 -13.94 1.77 4.91
CA THR A 237 -14.56 3.10 5.10
C THR A 237 -14.58 3.96 3.82
N GLY A 238 -14.48 3.34 2.64
CA GLY A 238 -14.53 4.04 1.35
C GLY A 238 -13.29 4.90 1.09
N GLY A 239 -12.13 4.48 1.61
CA GLY A 239 -10.84 5.11 1.43
C GLY A 239 -10.44 6.07 2.55
N LYS A 240 -11.38 6.60 3.36
CA LYS A 240 -11.03 7.54 4.43
C LYS A 240 -10.40 6.81 5.63
N THR A 241 -9.15 7.12 5.93
CA THR A 241 -8.43 6.52 7.06
C THR A 241 -7.99 7.59 8.05
N PHE A 242 -7.76 7.19 9.30
CA PHE A 242 -7.05 7.98 10.31
C PHE A 242 -5.61 7.49 10.53
N PHE A 243 -5.24 6.45 9.80
CA PHE A 243 -3.99 5.73 9.95
C PHE A 243 -3.27 5.76 8.60
N LEU A 244 -2.15 6.48 8.56
CA LEU A 244 -1.24 6.55 7.43
C LEU A 244 -0.16 5.50 7.64
N TRP A 245 0.12 4.71 6.60
CA TRP A 245 1.21 3.75 6.62
C TRP A 245 2.18 4.07 5.49
N GLY A 246 3.48 4.07 5.79
CA GLY A 246 4.53 4.39 4.82
C GLY A 246 4.67 3.37 3.67
N GLY A 247 5.58 3.68 2.76
CA GLY A 247 6.07 2.75 1.73
C GLY A 247 5.33 2.75 0.40
N CYS A 248 4.16 3.37 0.32
CA CYS A 248 3.56 3.79 -0.94
C CYS A 248 2.67 5.01 -0.69
N MET A 249 3.20 6.22 -0.94
CA MET A 249 2.51 7.48 -0.61
C MET A 249 2.61 8.46 -1.77
N MET A 250 1.47 8.84 -2.34
CA MET A 250 1.33 9.87 -3.37
C MET A 250 0.81 11.18 -2.76
N MET A 251 1.44 12.29 -3.14
CA MET A 251 1.11 13.65 -2.71
C MET A 251 1.19 14.62 -3.89
N HIS A 252 0.66 15.83 -3.69
CA HIS A 252 0.85 16.94 -4.64
C HIS A 252 2.32 17.36 -4.66
N ALA A 253 2.90 17.45 -5.85
CA ALA A 253 4.29 17.86 -6.02
C ALA A 253 4.55 19.28 -5.48
N ASP A 254 3.56 20.17 -5.63
CA ASP A 254 3.64 21.56 -5.18
C ASP A 254 3.78 21.70 -3.67
N ASP A 255 3.27 20.73 -2.90
CA ASP A 255 3.44 20.75 -1.44
C ASP A 255 4.92 20.62 -1.07
N PHE A 256 5.69 19.84 -1.82
CA PHE A 256 7.14 19.74 -1.66
C PHE A 256 7.90 20.91 -2.30
N ARG A 257 7.48 21.41 -3.46
CA ARG A 257 8.18 22.53 -4.13
C ARG A 257 8.15 23.82 -3.32
N TYR A 258 7.01 24.11 -2.72
CA TYR A 258 6.76 25.38 -2.05
C TYR A 258 6.73 25.26 -0.53
N ASP A 259 7.05 24.07 0.01
CA ASP A 259 6.92 23.74 1.43
C ASP A 259 5.52 24.10 1.97
N ASN A 260 4.48 23.79 1.19
CA ASN A 260 3.11 24.05 1.63
C ASN A 260 2.84 23.23 2.88
N TYR A 261 2.13 23.82 3.85
CA TYR A 261 1.82 23.17 5.12
C TYR A 261 3.07 22.76 5.93
N GLY A 262 4.27 23.22 5.55
CA GLY A 262 5.52 22.85 6.20
C GLY A 262 5.90 21.39 6.01
N VAL A 263 5.55 20.75 4.88
CA VAL A 263 5.89 19.33 4.65
C VAL A 263 7.39 19.08 4.56
N VAL A 264 8.13 19.95 3.88
CA VAL A 264 9.59 19.83 3.73
C VAL A 264 10.27 20.18 5.04
N SER A 265 9.91 21.30 5.66
CA SER A 265 10.47 21.71 6.96
C SER A 265 10.15 20.71 8.07
N GLY A 266 8.91 20.24 8.15
CA GLY A 266 8.48 19.25 9.14
C GLY A 266 9.22 17.91 9.01
N LEU A 267 9.40 17.41 7.78
CA LEU A 267 10.18 16.19 7.54
C LEU A 267 11.68 16.39 7.81
N ARG A 268 12.26 17.51 7.36
CA ARG A 268 13.69 17.80 7.50
C ARG A 268 14.10 17.99 8.97
N ASP A 269 13.27 18.68 9.73
CA ASP A 269 13.62 19.18 11.07
C ASP A 269 13.00 18.32 12.19
N GLY A 270 12.08 17.41 11.86
CA GLY A 270 11.15 16.85 12.83
C GLY A 270 11.10 15.32 13.00
N GLY A 271 11.79 14.50 12.19
CA GLY A 271 11.38 13.08 12.18
C GLY A 271 12.37 12.00 11.77
N TYR A 272 12.08 10.82 12.32
CA TYR A 272 12.60 9.51 11.91
C TYR A 272 11.63 8.76 10.98
N SER A 273 10.32 8.91 11.24
CA SER A 273 9.22 8.23 10.52
C SER A 273 8.51 9.22 9.59
N ASP A 274 8.56 8.97 8.29
CA ASP A 274 7.94 9.81 7.27
C ASP A 274 6.41 9.82 7.40
N ASP A 275 5.80 8.65 7.53
CA ASP A 275 4.36 8.47 7.70
C ASP A 275 3.78 9.16 8.94
N MET A 276 4.35 8.96 10.13
CA MET A 276 3.85 9.58 11.36
C MET A 276 4.02 11.10 11.34
N THR A 277 5.11 11.59 10.75
CA THR A 277 5.33 13.04 10.61
C THR A 277 4.33 13.67 9.66
N LEU A 278 4.10 13.03 8.50
CA LEU A 278 3.09 13.46 7.54
C LEU A 278 1.67 13.37 8.10
N ALA A 279 1.38 12.37 8.93
CA ALA A 279 0.12 12.27 9.67
C ALA A 279 -0.03 13.39 10.72
N ALA A 280 1.05 13.78 11.41
CA ALA A 280 0.98 14.92 12.33
C ALA A 280 0.67 16.23 11.57
N ILE A 281 1.40 16.50 10.49
CA ILE A 281 1.22 17.71 9.65
C ILE A 281 -0.22 17.78 9.10
N ALA A 282 -0.71 16.68 8.57
CA ALA A 282 -2.08 16.63 8.06
C ALA A 282 -3.12 16.83 9.17
N GLY A 283 -2.89 16.32 10.37
CA GLY A 283 -3.72 16.58 11.55
C GLY A 283 -3.78 18.06 11.92
N ASP A 284 -2.62 18.71 11.98
CA ASP A 284 -2.49 20.14 12.33
C ASP A 284 -3.20 21.04 11.31
N HIS A 285 -3.13 20.66 10.03
CA HIS A 285 -3.77 21.39 8.94
C HIS A 285 -5.20 20.90 8.61
N LYS A 286 -5.77 19.98 9.41
CA LYS A 286 -7.11 19.38 9.21
C LYS A 286 -7.31 18.82 7.80
N LYS A 287 -6.27 18.22 7.25
CA LYS A 287 -6.27 17.58 5.94
C LYS A 287 -6.71 16.12 6.03
N THR A 288 -7.17 15.59 4.91
CA THR A 288 -7.69 14.21 4.83
C THR A 288 -6.70 13.27 4.16
N TYR A 289 -6.56 12.08 4.74
CA TYR A 289 -5.88 10.94 4.15
C TYR A 289 -6.86 10.07 3.39
N HIS A 290 -6.39 9.51 2.28
CA HIS A 290 -7.14 8.49 1.55
C HIS A 290 -6.27 7.27 1.29
N ILE A 291 -6.84 6.09 1.47
CA ILE A 291 -6.30 4.83 0.97
C ILE A 291 -6.99 4.56 -0.36
N SER A 292 -6.20 4.31 -1.40
CA SER A 292 -6.77 3.84 -2.66
C SER A 292 -7.35 2.45 -2.45
N THR A 293 -8.66 2.28 -2.65
CA THR A 293 -9.31 0.97 -2.48
C THR A 293 -8.80 -0.08 -3.48
N SER A 294 -8.10 0.36 -4.53
CA SER A 294 -7.51 -0.47 -5.58
C SER A 294 -5.99 -0.64 -5.46
N CYS A 295 -5.34 -0.06 -4.44
CA CYS A 295 -3.89 -0.16 -4.24
C CYS A 295 -3.56 -0.95 -2.96
N CYS A 296 -3.83 -2.26 -3.01
CA CYS A 296 -3.17 -3.22 -2.12
C CYS A 296 -1.86 -3.63 -2.77
N VAL A 297 -0.75 -3.34 -2.09
CA VAL A 297 0.60 -3.66 -2.54
C VAL A 297 1.02 -4.93 -1.80
N PRO A 298 1.23 -6.09 -2.44
CA PRO A 298 1.76 -7.23 -1.72
C PRO A 298 3.16 -6.89 -1.20
N SER A 299 3.35 -6.95 0.12
CA SER A 299 4.67 -6.88 0.73
C SER A 299 5.14 -8.29 1.07
N SER A 300 6.38 -8.61 0.70
CA SER A 300 7.02 -9.80 1.21
C SER A 300 7.55 -9.51 2.60
N SER A 301 6.68 -9.44 3.62
CA SER A 301 7.13 -9.53 5.02
C SER A 301 7.53 -10.97 5.34
N CYS A 302 8.58 -11.44 4.66
CA CYS A 302 9.54 -12.31 5.30
C CYS A 302 10.69 -11.41 5.79
N LYS A 303 10.38 -10.46 6.68
CA LYS A 303 11.39 -9.85 7.55
C LYS A 303 11.87 -10.96 8.47
N ARG A 304 12.78 -11.80 7.98
CA ARG A 304 13.59 -12.64 8.85
C ARG A 304 14.52 -11.67 9.56
N SER A 305 14.18 -11.41 10.82
CA SER A 305 15.11 -10.90 11.83
C SER A 305 16.45 -11.63 11.78
#